data_AF-A0A4Q8QKI2-F1
#
_entry.id   AF-A0A4Q8QKI2-F1
#
_cell.length_a   1.000
_cell.length_b   1.000
_cell.length_c   1.000
_cell.angle_alpha   90.00
_cell.angle_beta   90.00
_cell.angle_gamma   90.00
#
_symmetry.space_group_name_H-M   'P 1'
#
loop_
_entity.id
_entity.type
_entity.pdbx_description
1 polymer ?
#
loop_
_entity_poly.entity_id
_entity_poly.type
_entity_poly.pdbx_seq_one_letter_code
_entity_poly.pdbx_strand_id
1 'polypeptide(L)'
;MQTPISTTPFGRRPMTLGMISSQLAAKAKPEMAIVHKWHVFQHIKEARQVLGATDRALTILHALLSFHPETALEANSELIVWPSNEQLMARANGMPPTTLRRHLAVLVDCGLIIRRDSPNGKRFARKGHGGEIEQAYGFDLAPMVARAEEYKTLAETVQVEKKAFRVAKERLTILRRDIVKMIEAGVQEGVPGNWKRFL
;
A
#
# COMPACT_ATOMS: atom_id res chain seq x y z
N MET A 1 -16.29 -21.87 -21.96
CA MET A 1 -16.57 -20.49 -22.42
C MET A 1 -16.12 -19.54 -21.32
N GLN A 2 -15.24 -18.58 -21.59
CA GLN A 2 -14.86 -17.58 -20.58
C GLN A 2 -16.03 -16.62 -20.36
N THR A 3 -16.67 -16.72 -19.20
CA THR A 3 -17.79 -15.85 -18.81
C THR A 3 -17.27 -14.43 -18.57
N PRO A 4 -17.91 -13.37 -19.12
CA PRO A 4 -17.39 -12.02 -18.99
C PRO A 4 -17.30 -11.58 -17.52
N ILE A 5 -16.11 -11.17 -17.10
CA ILE A 5 -15.88 -10.57 -15.78
C ILE A 5 -16.15 -9.06 -15.92
N SER A 6 -17.02 -8.52 -15.06
CA SER A 6 -17.30 -7.09 -15.04
C SER A 6 -16.03 -6.30 -14.77
N THR A 7 -15.64 -5.43 -15.70
CA THR A 7 -14.50 -4.51 -15.57
C THR A 7 -14.90 -3.20 -14.88
N THR A 8 -16.20 -2.99 -14.66
CA THR A 8 -16.75 -1.79 -14.03
C THR A 8 -17.16 -2.04 -12.57
N PRO A 9 -16.98 -1.07 -11.66
CA PRO A 9 -17.43 -1.18 -10.27
C PRO A 9 -18.93 -1.44 -10.16
N PHE A 10 -19.35 -2.28 -9.21
CA PHE A 10 -20.77 -2.48 -8.93
C PHE A 10 -21.37 -1.32 -8.12
N GLY A 11 -22.62 -0.94 -8.43
CA GLY A 11 -23.36 0.11 -7.72
C GLY A 11 -23.05 1.54 -8.21
N ARG A 12 -23.14 2.53 -7.32
CA ARG A 12 -23.05 3.96 -7.68
C ARG A 12 -21.61 4.49 -7.84
N ARG A 13 -20.59 3.63 -7.82
CA ARG A 13 -19.20 4.10 -7.83
C ARG A 13 -18.76 4.40 -9.26
N PRO A 14 -18.28 5.61 -9.56
CA PRO A 14 -17.76 5.92 -10.88
C PRO A 14 -16.45 5.15 -11.13
N MET A 15 -16.21 4.82 -12.39
CA MET A 15 -14.97 4.23 -12.83
C MET A 15 -13.91 5.33 -13.03
N THR A 16 -12.68 5.10 -12.57
CA THR A 16 -11.59 6.10 -12.63
C THR A 16 -10.43 5.60 -13.50
N LEU A 17 -9.65 6.52 -14.08
CA LEU A 17 -8.47 6.16 -14.88
C LEU A 17 -7.45 5.32 -14.09
N GLY A 18 -7.31 5.55 -12.78
CA GLY A 18 -6.46 4.74 -11.91
C GLY A 18 -6.91 3.28 -11.81
N MET A 19 -8.23 3.03 -11.83
CA MET A 19 -8.77 1.67 -11.88
C MET A 19 -8.49 0.99 -13.22
N ILE A 20 -8.62 1.71 -14.35
CA ILE A 20 -8.28 1.17 -15.67
C ILE A 20 -6.80 0.83 -15.74
N SER A 21 -5.94 1.76 -15.34
CA SER A 21 -4.49 1.58 -15.34
C SER A 21 -4.09 0.34 -14.52
N SER A 22 -4.70 0.16 -13.35
CA SER A 22 -4.45 -1.00 -12.48
C SER A 22 -4.90 -2.32 -13.11
N GLN A 23 -6.05 -2.32 -13.81
CA GLN A 23 -6.52 -3.50 -14.58
C GLN A 23 -5.60 -3.81 -15.76
N LEU A 24 -5.12 -2.80 -16.48
CA LEU A 24 -4.19 -2.96 -17.59
C LEU A 24 -2.85 -3.50 -17.10
N ALA A 25 -2.29 -2.94 -16.03
CA ALA A 25 -1.06 -3.43 -15.41
C ALA A 25 -1.21 -4.89 -14.95
N ALA A 26 -2.33 -5.23 -14.28
CA ALA A 26 -2.61 -6.60 -13.87
C ALA A 26 -2.72 -7.59 -15.05
N LYS A 27 -3.21 -7.13 -16.21
CA LYS A 27 -3.24 -7.93 -17.45
C LYS A 27 -1.88 -8.02 -18.13
N ALA A 28 -1.07 -6.97 -18.06
CA ALA A 28 0.27 -6.89 -18.64
C ALA A 28 1.38 -7.44 -17.73
N LYS A 29 1.03 -8.15 -16.65
CA LYS A 29 2.01 -8.77 -15.75
C LYS A 29 2.90 -9.77 -16.53
N PRO A 30 4.20 -9.84 -16.26
CA PRO A 30 5.06 -10.82 -16.93
C PRO A 30 4.61 -12.25 -16.61
N GLU A 31 4.46 -13.10 -17.61
CA GLU A 31 3.92 -14.47 -17.47
C GLU A 31 4.70 -15.34 -16.47
N MET A 32 5.97 -15.05 -16.21
CA MET A 32 6.78 -15.83 -15.26
C MET A 32 7.20 -15.04 -14.01
N ALA A 33 6.55 -13.91 -13.72
CA ALA A 33 6.88 -13.14 -12.53
C ALA A 33 6.45 -13.89 -11.25
N ILE A 34 7.39 -14.02 -10.31
CA ILE A 34 7.16 -14.57 -8.97
C ILE A 34 7.70 -13.58 -7.95
N VAL A 35 6.86 -13.17 -7.02
CA VAL A 35 7.24 -12.20 -5.98
C VAL A 35 6.85 -12.68 -4.59
N HIS A 36 7.64 -12.32 -3.58
CA HIS A 36 7.33 -12.63 -2.20
C HIS A 36 6.34 -11.59 -1.63
N LYS A 37 5.11 -11.99 -1.31
CA LYS A 37 4.01 -11.07 -0.96
C LYS A 37 4.36 -10.10 0.17
N TRP A 38 5.11 -10.56 1.17
CA TRP A 38 5.49 -9.71 2.30
C TRP A 38 6.59 -8.71 1.97
N HIS A 39 7.47 -8.99 1.02
CA HIS A 39 8.47 -8.01 0.58
C HIS A 39 7.80 -6.87 -0.18
N VAL A 40 6.91 -7.22 -1.12
CA VAL A 40 6.11 -6.23 -1.84
C VAL A 40 5.25 -5.41 -0.88
N PHE A 41 4.63 -6.05 0.13
CA PHE A 41 3.90 -5.34 1.17
C PHE A 41 4.78 -4.34 1.95
N GLN A 42 6.02 -4.70 2.30
CA GLN A 42 6.94 -3.76 2.96
C GLN A 42 7.28 -2.57 2.06
N HIS A 43 7.52 -2.80 0.76
CA HIS A 43 7.76 -1.72 -0.19
C HIS A 43 6.55 -0.77 -0.28
N ILE A 44 5.34 -1.30 -0.40
CA ILE A 44 4.11 -0.51 -0.38
C ILE A 44 3.96 0.27 0.94
N LYS A 45 4.25 -0.37 2.09
CA LYS A 45 4.15 0.27 3.41
C LYS A 45 5.15 1.42 3.57
N GLU A 46 6.34 1.27 3.02
CA GLU A 46 7.37 2.29 3.01
C GLU A 46 6.97 3.47 2.11
N ALA A 47 6.46 3.18 0.92
CA ALA A 47 6.01 4.15 -0.08
C ALA A 47 4.57 4.68 0.13
N ARG A 48 3.92 4.35 1.26
CA ARG A 48 2.47 4.54 1.43
C ARG A 48 1.96 5.96 1.19
N GLN A 49 2.75 6.96 1.58
CA GLN A 49 2.38 8.37 1.40
C GLN A 49 2.34 8.75 -0.08
N VAL A 50 3.35 8.32 -0.84
CA VAL A 50 3.43 8.57 -2.30
C VAL A 50 2.32 7.83 -3.04
N LEU A 51 1.98 6.62 -2.59
CA LEU A 51 0.89 5.82 -3.15
C LEU A 51 -0.53 6.30 -2.75
N GLY A 52 -0.64 7.30 -1.85
CA GLY A 52 -1.92 7.76 -1.32
C GLY A 52 -2.62 6.78 -0.38
N ALA A 53 -1.92 5.73 0.07
CA ALA A 53 -2.46 4.69 0.92
C ALA A 53 -2.43 5.08 2.41
N THR A 54 -3.46 4.71 3.16
CA THR A 54 -3.53 4.95 4.61
C THR A 54 -3.09 3.73 5.42
N ASP A 55 -2.63 3.92 6.65
CA ASP A 55 -2.23 2.80 7.53
C ASP A 55 -3.37 1.80 7.77
N ARG A 56 -4.62 2.30 7.84
CA ARG A 56 -5.82 1.45 7.95
C ARG A 56 -6.09 0.67 6.67
N ALA A 57 -5.85 1.25 5.50
CA ALA A 57 -5.92 0.53 4.23
C ALA A 57 -4.86 -0.57 4.15
N LEU A 58 -3.62 -0.28 4.57
CA LEU A 58 -2.56 -1.29 4.59
C LEU A 58 -2.80 -2.40 5.61
N THR A 59 -3.51 -2.12 6.71
CA THR A 59 -3.97 -3.16 7.64
C THR A 59 -4.89 -4.16 6.93
N ILE A 60 -5.79 -3.67 6.08
CA ILE A 60 -6.68 -4.53 5.27
C ILE A 60 -5.88 -5.27 4.20
N LEU A 61 -4.94 -4.60 3.52
CA LEU A 61 -4.09 -5.26 2.52
C LEU A 61 -3.31 -6.42 3.15
N HIS A 62 -2.71 -6.21 4.31
CA HIS A 62 -2.04 -7.27 5.08
C HIS A 62 -2.99 -8.44 5.37
N ALA A 63 -4.21 -8.15 5.85
CA ALA A 63 -5.22 -9.17 6.10
C ALA A 63 -5.63 -9.92 4.82
N LEU A 64 -5.79 -9.23 3.68
CA LEU A 64 -6.08 -9.85 2.39
C LEU A 64 -4.96 -10.80 1.95
N LEU A 65 -3.69 -10.38 2.06
CA LEU A 65 -2.52 -11.19 1.72
C LEU A 65 -2.41 -12.46 2.57
N SER A 66 -2.92 -12.45 3.80
CA SER A 66 -2.93 -13.63 4.66
C SER A 66 -4.01 -14.65 4.29
N PHE A 67 -4.97 -14.33 3.41
CA PHE A 67 -5.91 -15.30 2.85
C PHE A 67 -5.34 -16.04 1.63
N HIS A 68 -4.26 -15.54 1.03
CA HIS A 68 -3.50 -16.30 0.05
C HIS A 68 -2.58 -17.29 0.79
N PRO A 69 -2.66 -18.61 0.54
CA PRO A 69 -1.91 -19.61 1.31
C PRO A 69 -0.40 -19.45 1.09
N GLU A 70 0.02 -19.40 -0.17
CA GLU A 70 1.43 -19.31 -0.52
C GLU A 70 2.00 -17.93 -0.25
N THR A 71 3.29 -17.90 0.05
CA THR A 71 4.03 -16.66 0.25
C THR A 71 4.55 -16.08 -1.07
N ALA A 72 4.80 -16.94 -2.04
CA ALA A 72 5.02 -16.56 -3.42
C ALA A 72 3.69 -16.21 -4.10
N LEU A 73 3.65 -15.07 -4.77
CA LEU A 73 2.59 -14.70 -5.70
C LEU A 73 3.14 -14.89 -7.11
N GLU A 74 2.55 -15.81 -7.84
CA GLU A 74 2.95 -16.16 -9.19
C GLU A 74 2.00 -15.53 -10.20
N ALA A 75 2.52 -15.02 -11.31
CA ALA A 75 1.70 -14.39 -12.33
C ALA A 75 0.65 -15.35 -12.92
N ASN A 76 0.96 -16.64 -13.01
CA ASN A 76 0.10 -17.65 -13.63
C ASN A 76 -0.89 -18.29 -12.64
N SER A 77 -0.83 -17.96 -11.35
CA SER A 77 -1.77 -18.51 -10.36
C SER A 77 -3.00 -17.63 -10.17
N GLU A 78 -4.05 -18.20 -9.58
CA GLU A 78 -5.25 -17.46 -9.23
C GLU A 78 -4.99 -16.59 -7.98
N LEU A 79 -4.63 -15.32 -8.22
CA LEU A 79 -4.31 -14.34 -7.16
C LEU A 79 -5.55 -13.69 -6.53
N ILE A 80 -6.68 -14.39 -6.49
CA ILE A 80 -7.96 -13.85 -6.01
C ILE A 80 -8.24 -14.40 -4.63
N VAL A 81 -8.60 -13.53 -3.68
CA VAL A 81 -9.02 -13.90 -2.33
C VAL A 81 -10.45 -13.42 -2.07
N TRP A 82 -11.27 -14.23 -1.41
CA TRP A 82 -12.69 -13.94 -1.16
C TRP A 82 -13.10 -14.14 0.31
N PRO A 83 -12.41 -13.50 1.28
CA PRO A 83 -12.80 -13.63 2.68
C PRO A 83 -14.18 -13.02 2.92
N SER A 84 -14.93 -13.63 3.85
CA SER A 84 -16.13 -12.99 4.40
C SER A 84 -15.77 -11.67 5.09
N ASN A 85 -16.71 -10.73 5.18
CA ASN A 85 -16.45 -9.48 5.92
C ASN A 85 -16.03 -9.78 7.36
N GLU A 86 -16.67 -10.74 8.02
CA GLU A 86 -16.34 -11.16 9.38
C GLU A 86 -14.90 -11.67 9.50
N GLN A 87 -14.47 -12.57 8.60
CA GLN A 87 -13.09 -13.07 8.56
C GLN A 87 -12.09 -11.94 8.31
N LEU A 88 -12.40 -11.05 7.38
CA LEU A 88 -11.54 -9.93 7.05
C LEU A 88 -11.44 -8.93 8.22
N MET A 89 -12.54 -8.67 8.92
CA MET A 89 -12.56 -7.84 10.12
C MET A 89 -11.73 -8.45 11.25
N ALA A 90 -11.85 -9.76 11.47
CA ALA A 90 -11.08 -10.47 12.49
C ALA A 90 -9.56 -10.33 12.26
N ARG A 91 -9.11 -10.46 11.01
CA ARG A 91 -7.68 -10.29 10.66
C ARG A 91 -7.23 -8.84 10.53
N ALA A 92 -8.16 -7.91 10.36
CA ALA A 92 -7.90 -6.47 10.30
C ALA A 92 -8.07 -5.80 11.68
N ASN A 93 -7.68 -6.48 12.77
CA ASN A 93 -7.73 -5.99 14.15
C ASN A 93 -9.12 -5.54 14.61
N GLY A 94 -10.17 -6.29 14.25
CA GLY A 94 -11.55 -6.01 14.67
C GLY A 94 -12.15 -4.75 14.01
N MET A 95 -11.63 -4.33 12.85
CA MET A 95 -12.06 -3.11 12.17
C MET A 95 -13.59 -3.10 11.92
N PRO A 96 -14.30 -2.00 12.26
CA PRO A 96 -15.74 -1.91 12.00
C PRO A 96 -16.11 -2.03 10.51
N PRO A 97 -17.30 -2.55 10.15
CA PRO A 97 -17.69 -2.77 8.75
C PRO A 97 -17.73 -1.51 7.87
N THR A 98 -18.08 -0.35 8.44
CA THR A 98 -18.07 0.94 7.72
C THR A 98 -16.66 1.37 7.36
N THR A 99 -15.76 1.30 8.34
CA THR A 99 -14.32 1.58 8.21
C THR A 99 -13.66 0.61 7.22
N LEU A 100 -14.01 -0.68 7.28
CA LEU A 100 -13.55 -1.69 6.34
C LEU A 100 -13.90 -1.32 4.89
N ARG A 101 -15.17 -1.00 4.62
CA ARG A 101 -15.62 -0.60 3.27
C ARG A 101 -14.91 0.64 2.77
N ARG A 102 -14.75 1.65 3.63
CA ARG A 102 -14.03 2.89 3.30
C ARG A 102 -12.57 2.60 2.92
N HIS A 103 -11.85 1.79 3.68
CA HIS A 103 -10.43 1.56 3.41
C HIS A 103 -10.18 0.50 2.33
N LEU A 104 -11.11 -0.42 2.09
CA LEU A 104 -11.12 -1.20 0.85
C LEU A 104 -11.26 -0.29 -0.38
N ALA A 105 -12.09 0.76 -0.27
CA ALA A 105 -12.22 1.74 -1.35
C ALA A 105 -10.89 2.45 -1.63
N VAL A 106 -10.16 2.83 -0.58
CA VAL A 106 -8.80 3.41 -0.69
C VAL A 106 -7.84 2.46 -1.40
N LEU A 107 -7.81 1.17 -1.04
CA LEU A 107 -6.92 0.20 -1.72
C LEU A 107 -7.20 0.07 -3.21
N VAL A 108 -8.48 0.14 -3.61
CA VAL A 108 -8.87 0.14 -5.02
C VAL A 108 -8.48 1.44 -5.70
N ASP A 109 -8.69 2.59 -5.06
CA ASP A 109 -8.34 3.91 -5.62
C ASP A 109 -6.82 4.06 -5.80
N CYS A 110 -6.02 3.52 -4.89
CA CYS A 110 -4.56 3.45 -5.00
C CYS A 110 -4.08 2.41 -6.05
N GLY A 111 -4.99 1.59 -6.59
CA GLY A 111 -4.62 0.53 -7.53
C GLY A 111 -3.85 -0.63 -6.91
N LEU A 112 -3.92 -0.81 -5.60
CA LEU A 112 -3.23 -1.86 -4.87
C LEU A 112 -3.97 -3.20 -4.92
N ILE A 113 -5.30 -3.15 -5.13
CA ILE A 113 -6.15 -4.33 -5.35
C ILE A 113 -7.17 -4.02 -6.44
N ILE A 114 -7.63 -5.06 -7.13
CA ILE A 114 -8.80 -4.95 -8.01
C ILE A 114 -9.98 -5.65 -7.35
N ARG A 115 -11.12 -4.97 -7.30
CA ARG A 115 -12.35 -5.56 -6.77
C ARG A 115 -13.11 -6.26 -7.89
N ARG A 116 -13.34 -7.57 -7.75
CA ARG A 116 -14.15 -8.38 -8.66
C ARG A 116 -15.53 -8.59 -8.05
N ASP A 117 -16.45 -7.67 -8.35
CA ASP A 117 -17.82 -7.72 -7.83
C ASP A 117 -18.65 -8.78 -8.56
N SER A 118 -19.51 -9.48 -7.81
CA SER A 118 -20.54 -10.35 -8.40
C SER A 118 -21.76 -9.53 -8.84
N PRO A 119 -22.58 -10.05 -9.78
CA PRO A 119 -23.83 -9.41 -10.20
C PRO A 119 -24.80 -9.11 -9.04
N ASN A 120 -24.69 -9.84 -7.92
CA ASN A 120 -25.54 -9.70 -6.74
C ASN A 120 -24.84 -8.98 -5.57
N GLY A 121 -23.62 -8.46 -5.75
CA GLY A 121 -22.85 -7.77 -4.72
C GLY A 121 -22.34 -8.65 -3.55
N LYS A 122 -22.54 -9.99 -3.62
CA LYS A 122 -22.02 -10.96 -2.64
C LYS A 122 -20.65 -11.51 -3.08
N ARG A 123 -19.75 -11.79 -2.13
CA ARG A 123 -18.44 -12.42 -2.40
C ARG A 123 -18.58 -13.94 -2.27
N PHE A 124 -18.38 -14.68 -3.34
CA PHE A 124 -18.42 -16.14 -3.35
C PHE A 124 -17.62 -16.68 -4.55
N ALA A 125 -17.08 -17.88 -4.41
CA ALA A 125 -16.56 -18.66 -5.53
C ALA A 125 -17.70 -19.53 -6.07
N ARG A 126 -17.96 -19.48 -7.38
CA ARG A 126 -18.86 -20.44 -8.04
C ARG A 126 -18.01 -21.64 -8.43
N LYS A 127 -18.30 -22.80 -7.86
CA LYS A 127 -17.72 -24.07 -8.33
C LYS A 127 -18.54 -24.57 -9.52
N GLY A 128 -17.86 -24.97 -10.58
CA GLY A 128 -18.49 -25.60 -11.75
C GLY A 128 -18.95 -27.03 -11.43
N HIS A 129 -19.57 -27.69 -12.42
CA HIS A 129 -20.14 -29.04 -12.26
C HIS A 129 -19.11 -30.14 -11.89
N GLY A 130 -17.80 -29.83 -11.94
CA GLY A 130 -16.72 -30.74 -11.55
C GLY A 130 -15.97 -30.36 -10.26
N GLY A 131 -16.44 -29.38 -9.48
CA GLY A 131 -15.78 -28.97 -8.23
C GLY A 131 -14.61 -27.98 -8.39
N GLU A 132 -14.15 -27.73 -9.61
CA GLU A 132 -13.21 -26.64 -9.93
C GLU A 132 -13.88 -25.26 -9.76
N ILE A 133 -13.11 -24.27 -9.32
CA ILE A 133 -13.58 -22.88 -9.20
C ILE A 133 -13.75 -22.31 -10.61
N GLU A 134 -15.00 -22.18 -11.04
CA GLU A 134 -15.37 -21.67 -12.36
C GLU A 134 -15.37 -20.13 -12.36
N GLN A 135 -15.57 -19.49 -11.20
CA GLN A 135 -15.57 -18.04 -11.06
C GLN A 135 -15.28 -17.56 -9.63
N ALA A 136 -14.32 -16.65 -9.45
CA ALA A 136 -14.01 -16.04 -8.15
C ALA A 136 -14.42 -14.56 -8.08
N TYR A 137 -15.37 -14.25 -7.18
CA TYR A 137 -15.82 -12.89 -6.89
C TYR A 137 -15.27 -12.43 -5.53
N GLY A 138 -14.21 -11.62 -5.57
CA GLY A 138 -13.43 -11.22 -4.40
C GLY A 138 -12.47 -10.06 -4.68
N PHE A 139 -11.26 -10.15 -4.15
CA PHE A 139 -10.19 -9.17 -4.35
C PHE A 139 -9.04 -9.81 -5.11
N ASP A 140 -8.70 -9.23 -6.24
CA ASP A 140 -7.62 -9.64 -7.10
C ASP A 140 -6.34 -8.90 -6.70
N LEU A 141 -5.34 -9.68 -6.32
CA LEU A 141 -4.02 -9.25 -5.85
C LEU A 141 -3.01 -9.16 -7.00
N ALA A 142 -3.39 -9.39 -8.25
CA ALA A 142 -2.49 -9.26 -9.40
C ALA A 142 -1.71 -7.93 -9.47
N PRO A 143 -2.24 -6.76 -9.03
CA PRO A 143 -1.44 -5.53 -8.96
C PRO A 143 -0.19 -5.64 -8.08
N MET A 144 -0.17 -6.54 -7.09
CA MET A 144 1.00 -6.81 -6.25
C MET A 144 2.16 -7.39 -7.05
N VAL A 145 1.87 -8.22 -8.07
CA VAL A 145 2.88 -8.84 -8.92
C VAL A 145 3.25 -7.90 -10.06
N ALA A 146 2.23 -7.34 -10.74
CA ALA A 146 2.43 -6.49 -11.91
C ALA A 146 3.28 -5.24 -11.64
N ARG A 147 3.14 -4.65 -10.44
CA ARG A 147 3.77 -3.37 -10.07
C ARG A 147 4.84 -3.56 -8.99
N ALA A 148 5.32 -4.78 -8.78
CA ALA A 148 6.27 -5.08 -7.71
C ALA A 148 7.55 -4.22 -7.77
N GLU A 149 8.14 -4.08 -8.97
CA GLU A 149 9.35 -3.27 -9.14
C GLU A 149 9.06 -1.77 -8.97
N GLU A 150 7.91 -1.28 -9.44
CA GLU A 150 7.48 0.11 -9.21
C GLU A 150 7.42 0.41 -7.71
N TYR A 151 6.79 -0.46 -6.91
CA TYR A 151 6.72 -0.27 -5.46
C TYR A 151 8.09 -0.28 -4.80
N LYS A 152 8.99 -1.15 -5.27
CA LYS A 152 10.36 -1.22 -4.78
C LYS A 152 11.14 0.07 -5.06
N THR A 153 11.09 0.57 -6.29
CA THR A 153 11.74 1.86 -6.66
C THR A 153 11.18 3.03 -5.85
N LEU A 154 9.86 3.08 -5.64
CA LEU A 154 9.24 4.10 -4.78
C LEU A 154 9.72 3.99 -3.33
N ALA A 155 9.81 2.77 -2.79
CA ALA A 155 10.30 2.55 -1.43
C ALA A 155 11.76 2.96 -1.26
N GLU A 156 12.62 2.62 -2.23
CA GLU A 156 14.03 3.03 -2.25
C GLU A 156 14.18 4.55 -2.28
N THR A 157 13.38 5.23 -3.12
CA THR A 157 13.37 6.70 -3.21
C THR A 157 13.00 7.32 -1.86
N VAL A 158 11.92 6.85 -1.22
CA VAL A 158 11.48 7.33 0.09
C VAL A 158 12.55 7.10 1.17
N GLN A 159 13.26 5.98 1.13
CA GLN A 159 14.34 5.68 2.07
C GLN A 159 15.54 6.62 1.90
N VAL A 160 15.92 6.92 0.65
CA VAL A 160 16.99 7.88 0.34
C VAL A 160 16.64 9.27 0.88
N GLU A 161 15.42 9.74 0.63
CA GLU A 161 14.94 11.04 1.12
C GLU A 161 14.91 11.10 2.65
N LYS A 162 14.40 10.06 3.32
CA LYS A 162 14.39 9.98 4.78
C LYS A 162 15.80 10.01 5.37
N LYS A 163 16.75 9.33 4.74
CA LYS A 163 18.16 9.34 5.17
C LYS A 163 18.77 10.73 5.00
N ALA A 164 18.56 11.37 3.86
CA ALA A 164 19.04 12.73 3.61
C ALA A 164 18.47 13.74 4.63
N PHE A 165 17.15 13.66 4.88
CA PHE A 165 16.49 14.49 5.89
C PHE A 165 17.07 14.29 7.28
N ARG A 166 17.31 13.03 7.68
CA ARG A 166 17.91 12.71 8.99
C ARG A 166 19.29 13.35 9.15
N VAL A 167 20.17 13.17 8.16
CA VAL A 167 21.52 13.74 8.16
C VAL A 167 21.47 15.28 8.22
N ALA A 168 20.60 15.91 7.45
CA ALA A 168 20.43 17.37 7.48
C ALA A 168 19.93 17.85 8.86
N LYS A 169 18.97 17.15 9.46
CA LYS A 169 18.43 17.48 10.79
C LYS A 169 19.48 17.30 11.89
N GLU A 170 20.29 16.26 11.82
CA GLU A 170 21.42 16.04 12.74
C GLU A 170 22.43 17.18 12.65
N ARG A 171 22.85 17.55 11.42
CA ARG A 171 23.75 18.69 11.19
C ARG A 171 23.18 20.01 11.72
N LEU A 172 21.90 20.28 11.47
CA LEU A 172 21.22 21.46 12.00
C LEU A 172 21.24 21.47 13.54
N THR A 173 21.02 20.31 14.16
CA THR A 173 21.04 20.18 15.62
C THR A 173 22.42 20.51 16.20
N ILE A 174 23.49 20.00 15.57
CA ILE A 174 24.88 20.27 15.97
C ILE A 174 25.19 21.76 15.79
N LEU A 175 24.98 22.33 14.60
CA LEU A 175 25.26 23.73 14.33
C LEU A 175 24.52 24.67 15.28
N ARG A 176 23.25 24.39 15.59
CA ARG A 176 22.49 25.17 16.56
C ARG A 176 23.13 25.11 17.95
N ARG A 177 23.57 23.93 18.38
CA ARG A 177 24.25 23.77 19.68
C ARG A 177 25.57 24.55 19.70
N ASP A 178 26.36 24.47 18.63
CA ASP A 178 27.66 25.14 18.54
C ASP A 178 27.49 26.66 18.55
N ILE A 179 26.52 27.19 17.80
CA ILE A 179 26.19 28.63 17.81
C ILE A 179 25.86 29.10 19.22
N VAL A 180 24.97 28.39 19.92
CA VAL A 180 24.60 28.74 21.30
C VAL A 180 25.82 28.72 22.22
N LYS A 181 26.68 27.69 22.13
CA LYS A 181 27.88 27.58 22.94
C LYS A 181 28.94 28.65 22.64
N MET A 182 29.10 29.04 21.37
CA MET A 182 30.01 30.12 20.99
C MET A 182 29.50 31.48 21.49
N ILE A 183 28.20 31.74 21.45
CA ILE A 183 27.60 32.96 22.00
C ILE A 183 27.79 33.00 23.53
N GLU A 184 27.49 31.90 24.23
CA GLU A 184 27.71 31.79 25.68
C GLU A 184 29.18 32.10 26.04
N ALA A 185 30.14 31.50 25.32
CA ALA A 185 31.57 31.75 25.54
C ALA A 185 31.97 33.21 25.28
N GLY A 186 31.49 33.81 24.18
CA GLY A 186 31.77 35.22 23.87
C GLY A 186 31.24 36.19 24.94
N VAL A 187 30.10 35.88 25.55
CA VAL A 187 29.55 36.63 26.70
C VAL A 187 30.42 36.45 27.94
N GLN A 188 30.84 35.23 28.25
CA GLN A 188 31.63 34.92 29.45
C GLN A 188 33.03 35.54 29.41
N GLU A 189 33.70 35.49 28.26
CA GLU A 189 35.06 36.01 28.07
C GLU A 189 35.10 37.52 27.79
N GLY A 190 33.94 38.20 27.77
CA GLY A 190 33.87 39.65 27.54
C GLY A 190 34.32 40.08 26.14
N VAL A 191 34.21 39.19 25.14
CA VAL A 191 34.57 39.51 23.75
C VAL A 191 33.70 40.68 23.26
N PRO A 192 34.26 41.75 22.68
CA PRO A 192 33.46 42.83 22.12
C PRO A 192 32.49 42.31 21.04
N GLY A 193 31.18 42.45 21.25
CA GLY A 193 30.17 41.97 20.32
C GLY A 193 28.73 42.21 20.79
N ASN A 194 27.77 42.17 19.87
CA ASN A 194 26.34 42.38 20.16
C ASN A 194 25.66 41.08 20.63
N TRP A 195 26.23 40.42 21.64
CA TRP A 195 25.77 39.11 22.11
C TRP A 195 24.38 39.15 22.76
N LYS A 196 24.03 40.26 23.43
CA LYS A 196 22.75 40.46 24.13
C LYS A 196 21.52 40.43 23.21
N ARG A 197 21.70 40.55 21.89
CA ARG A 197 20.60 40.44 20.91
C ARG A 197 20.17 38.99 20.64
N PHE A 198 20.98 38.01 21.05
CA PHE A 198 20.78 36.59 20.76
C PHE A 198 20.58 35.72 22.02
N LEU A 199 20.57 36.34 23.20
CA LEU A 199 20.13 35.75 24.48
C LEU A 199 18.62 35.90 24.63
#